data_AF-A0A662BGI7-F1
#
_entry.id   AF-A0A662BGI7-F1
#
_cell.length_a   1.000
_cell.length_b   1.000
_cell.length_c   1.000
_cell.angle_alpha   90.00
_cell.angle_beta   90.00
_cell.angle_gamma   90.00
#
_symmetry.space_group_name_H-M   'P 1'
#
loop_
_entity.id
_entity.type
_entity.pdbx_description
1 polymer ?
#
loop_
_entity_poly.entity_id
_entity_poly.type
_entity_poly.pdbx_seq_one_letter_code
_entity_poly.pdbx_strand_id
1 'polypeptide(L)'
;MRIFKLVTITILLPTICVFAQINTSRPAIDNITNKNGANESIETGETITVGDLHAVFIDNKEYGEHHRSGYNGISELKHSARDLNLFVPFYAGFNLEHIFAGDSLSNLFEPRKFPMELKRTSKTSVELHQTETPLSHVESWTTFKMVAPHYIDVSFRCIIKSDAFFKHGYAGIFWASYINAPQDKKIYFLGKDKESNENKWIGAYSTKHGVASTHIGVGD
;
A
#
# COMPACT_ATOMS: atom_id res chain seq x y z
N MET A 1 22.43 -2.48 -10.10
CA MET A 1 21.26 -2.97 -9.34
C MET A 1 21.17 -2.19 -8.03
N ARG A 2 20.24 -1.23 -7.92
CA ARG A 2 20.03 -0.41 -6.72
C ARG A 2 18.92 -1.07 -5.89
N ILE A 3 19.21 -1.41 -4.64
CA ILE A 3 18.27 -2.06 -3.71
C ILE A 3 17.82 -0.99 -2.71
N PHE A 4 16.52 -0.69 -2.65
CA PHE A 4 15.94 0.22 -1.67
C PHE A 4 15.46 -0.58 -0.45
N LYS A 5 15.89 -0.20 0.76
CA LYS A 5 15.61 -0.92 2.01
C LYS A 5 14.41 -0.30 2.74
N LEU A 6 13.41 -1.16 2.95
CA LEU A 6 12.38 -1.18 4.00
C LEU A 6 11.77 0.17 4.43
N VAL A 7 10.58 0.47 3.91
CA VAL A 7 9.65 1.38 4.60
C VAL A 7 8.72 0.50 5.44
N THR A 8 8.89 0.54 6.77
CA THR A 8 7.90 -0.02 7.70
C THR A 8 6.85 1.05 7.94
N ILE A 9 5.61 0.79 7.50
CA ILE A 9 4.48 1.70 7.69
C ILE A 9 3.60 1.09 8.78
N THR A 10 3.52 1.75 9.93
CA THR A 10 2.49 1.47 10.94
C THR A 10 1.27 2.33 10.58
N ILE A 11 0.18 1.68 10.16
CA ILE A 11 -0.97 2.38 9.58
C ILE A 11 -1.96 2.82 10.65
N LEU A 12 -2.25 4.13 10.71
CA LEU A 12 -3.58 4.68 11.03
C LEU A 12 -4.15 5.25 9.72
N LEU A 13 -5.21 4.64 9.17
CA LEU A 13 -5.89 5.07 7.92
C LEU A 13 -6.55 6.46 8.09
N PRO A 14 -6.71 7.30 7.02
CA PRO A 14 -6.82 6.95 5.59
C PRO A 14 -5.84 7.68 4.64
N THR A 15 -5.35 6.96 3.63
CA THR A 15 -4.48 7.44 2.52
C THR A 15 -3.05 7.83 2.91
N ILE A 16 -2.07 7.08 2.38
CA ILE A 16 -0.64 7.34 2.58
C ILE A 16 0.03 7.47 1.21
N CYS A 17 0.57 8.66 0.93
CA CYS A 17 1.63 8.86 -0.06
C CYS A 17 2.96 8.63 0.65
N VAL A 18 3.81 7.74 0.13
CA VAL A 18 5.21 7.68 0.57
C VAL A 18 6.09 8.23 -0.54
N PHE A 19 6.89 9.25 -0.20
CA PHE A 19 7.97 9.71 -1.06
C PHE A 19 9.24 8.94 -0.70
N ALA A 20 9.76 8.14 -1.64
CA ALA A 20 11.05 7.50 -1.49
C ALA A 20 12.11 8.35 -2.19
N GLN A 21 13.06 8.90 -1.41
CA GLN A 21 14.20 9.64 -1.97
C GLN A 21 15.23 8.65 -2.53
N ILE A 22 15.71 8.89 -3.76
CA ILE A 22 16.70 8.04 -4.42
C ILE A 22 18.08 8.29 -3.79
N ASN A 23 18.52 7.40 -2.90
CA ASN A 23 19.86 7.46 -2.30
C ASN A 23 20.80 6.45 -2.97
N THR A 24 21.96 6.90 -3.48
CA THR A 24 22.86 6.13 -4.36
C THR A 24 23.87 5.23 -3.63
N SER A 25 23.84 5.18 -2.31
CA SER A 25 24.78 4.41 -1.49
C SER A 25 24.31 2.97 -1.24
N ARG A 26 25.15 1.99 -1.60
CA ARG A 26 24.92 0.55 -1.50
C ARG A 26 24.97 0.08 -0.03
N PRO A 27 23.88 -0.43 0.56
CA PRO A 27 23.96 -1.13 1.84
C PRO A 27 24.30 -2.62 1.62
N ALA A 28 24.89 -3.24 2.64
CA ALA A 28 25.16 -4.66 2.68
C ALA A 28 23.86 -5.48 2.56
N ILE A 29 23.88 -6.50 1.71
CA ILE A 29 22.81 -7.49 1.55
C ILE A 29 23.01 -8.52 2.67
N ASP A 30 22.16 -8.49 3.67
CA ASP A 30 22.04 -9.61 4.60
C ASP A 30 21.15 -10.67 3.95
N ASN A 31 21.76 -11.79 3.56
CA ASN A 31 21.05 -12.95 3.06
C ASN A 31 20.25 -13.59 4.20
N ILE A 32 19.00 -13.19 4.38
CA ILE A 32 18.05 -13.95 5.21
C ILE A 32 17.47 -15.06 4.32
N THR A 33 18.18 -16.17 4.24
CA THR A 33 17.61 -17.45 3.78
C THR A 33 16.70 -17.98 4.87
N ASN A 34 15.40 -17.67 4.78
CA ASN A 34 14.40 -18.36 5.59
C ASN A 34 14.00 -19.65 4.88
N LYS A 35 14.54 -20.78 5.37
CA LYS A 35 14.10 -22.14 4.97
C LYS A 35 12.88 -22.53 5.78
N ASN A 36 11.93 -23.16 5.09
CA ASN A 36 10.83 -24.00 5.58
C ASN A 36 9.52 -23.28 5.97
N GLY A 37 8.71 -23.03 4.95
CA GLY A 37 7.24 -22.95 4.99
C GLY A 37 6.74 -23.24 3.58
N ALA A 38 5.75 -24.12 3.42
CA ALA A 38 5.27 -24.57 2.12
C ALA A 38 4.94 -23.36 1.21
N ASN A 39 5.60 -23.29 0.05
CA ASN A 39 5.35 -22.29 -0.98
C ASN A 39 4.14 -22.75 -1.80
N GLU A 40 2.94 -22.54 -1.30
CA GLU A 40 1.72 -22.71 -2.10
C GLU A 40 1.34 -21.34 -2.69
N SER A 41 1.22 -21.28 -4.02
CA SER A 41 0.48 -20.23 -4.70
C SER A 41 -0.99 -20.40 -4.34
N ILE A 42 -1.60 -19.37 -3.76
CA ILE A 42 -3.00 -19.43 -3.31
C ILE A 42 -3.91 -18.94 -4.45
N GLU A 43 -5.19 -19.31 -4.38
CA GLU A 43 -6.25 -18.64 -5.16
C GLU A 43 -6.15 -17.10 -5.03
N THR A 44 -6.88 -16.36 -5.87
CA THR A 44 -6.77 -14.89 -5.98
C THR A 44 -7.03 -14.10 -4.69
N GLY A 45 -7.46 -14.76 -3.61
CA GLY A 45 -7.50 -14.20 -2.27
C GLY A 45 -7.12 -15.17 -1.15
N GLU A 46 -6.62 -14.62 -0.06
CA GLU A 46 -6.22 -15.31 1.16
C GLU A 46 -6.81 -14.65 2.40
N THR A 47 -7.40 -15.46 3.28
CA THR A 47 -8.07 -14.95 4.48
C THR A 47 -7.24 -15.22 5.73
N ILE A 48 -7.01 -14.19 6.55
CA ILE A 48 -6.35 -14.32 7.85
C ILE A 48 -7.19 -13.66 8.94
N THR A 49 -7.39 -14.39 10.04
CA THR A 49 -8.00 -13.87 11.26
C THR A 49 -6.99 -13.95 12.41
N VAL A 50 -6.72 -12.83 13.08
CA VAL A 50 -5.80 -12.73 14.23
C VAL A 50 -6.35 -11.69 15.21
N GLY A 51 -6.47 -12.08 16.48
CA GLY A 51 -7.07 -11.21 17.49
C GLY A 51 -8.52 -10.89 17.10
N ASP A 52 -8.84 -9.61 17.04
CA ASP A 52 -10.17 -9.14 16.66
C ASP A 52 -10.31 -8.78 15.19
N LEU A 53 -9.25 -8.94 14.39
CA LEU A 53 -9.28 -8.59 12.97
C LEU A 53 -9.45 -9.82 12.09
N HIS A 54 -10.31 -9.66 11.10
CA HIS A 54 -10.47 -10.56 9.96
C HIS A 54 -10.17 -9.77 8.69
N ALA A 55 -9.20 -10.23 7.91
CA ALA A 55 -8.79 -9.59 6.66
C ALA A 55 -8.72 -10.57 5.50
N VAL A 56 -9.12 -10.10 4.32
CA VAL A 56 -8.94 -10.80 3.05
C VAL A 56 -7.91 -10.03 2.23
N PHE A 57 -6.85 -10.73 1.85
CA PHE A 57 -5.77 -10.22 1.01
C PHE A 57 -5.93 -10.77 -0.39
N ILE A 58 -5.63 -9.99 -1.43
CA ILE A 58 -5.85 -10.39 -2.82
C ILE A 58 -4.70 -9.97 -3.72
N ASP A 59 -4.55 -10.69 -4.84
CA ASP A 59 -3.81 -10.21 -5.99
C ASP A 59 -4.63 -9.16 -6.76
N ASN A 60 -4.19 -8.77 -7.97
CA ASN A 60 -4.90 -7.79 -8.79
C ASN A 60 -5.88 -8.39 -9.81
N LYS A 61 -6.25 -9.66 -9.69
CA LYS A 61 -7.34 -10.26 -10.47
C LYS A 61 -8.68 -9.97 -9.81
N GLU A 62 -9.76 -10.37 -10.48
CA GLU A 62 -11.07 -10.38 -9.85
C GLU A 62 -11.16 -11.43 -8.73
N TYR A 63 -11.97 -11.14 -7.71
CA TYR A 63 -12.14 -11.99 -6.54
C TYR A 63 -13.60 -11.97 -6.07
N GLY A 64 -14.14 -13.14 -5.73
CA GLY A 64 -15.53 -13.27 -5.30
C GLY A 64 -16.53 -12.73 -6.34
N GLU A 65 -17.71 -12.31 -5.87
CA GLU A 65 -18.80 -11.87 -6.75
C GLU A 65 -18.68 -10.40 -7.20
N HIS A 66 -18.05 -9.55 -6.38
CA HIS A 66 -18.12 -8.10 -6.54
C HIS A 66 -16.77 -7.43 -6.76
N HIS A 67 -15.67 -8.03 -6.31
CA HIS A 67 -14.39 -7.35 -6.29
C HIS A 67 -13.79 -7.27 -7.70
N ARG A 68 -13.54 -6.05 -8.17
CA ARG A 68 -13.12 -5.80 -9.55
C ARG A 68 -11.64 -6.10 -9.76
N SER A 69 -11.31 -6.51 -10.97
CA SER A 69 -9.91 -6.63 -11.41
C SER A 69 -9.15 -5.30 -11.33
N GLY A 70 -7.85 -5.41 -11.13
CA GLY A 70 -6.90 -4.32 -11.02
C GLY A 70 -6.83 -3.67 -9.64
N TYR A 71 -7.55 -4.15 -8.63
CA TYR A 71 -7.35 -3.72 -7.24
C TYR A 71 -6.65 -4.84 -6.48
N ASN A 72 -5.67 -4.49 -5.63
CA ASN A 72 -4.82 -5.45 -4.93
C ASN A 72 -4.69 -5.12 -3.45
N GLY A 73 -4.03 -5.99 -2.68
CA GLY A 73 -3.72 -5.74 -1.27
C GLY A 73 -4.86 -6.22 -0.37
N ILE A 74 -5.49 -5.34 0.41
CA ILE A 74 -6.55 -5.74 1.38
C ILE A 74 -7.93 -5.44 0.78
N SER A 75 -8.70 -6.47 0.43
CA SER A 75 -10.07 -6.33 -0.11
C SER A 75 -11.13 -6.22 0.99
N GLU A 76 -10.94 -6.93 2.09
CA GLU A 76 -11.85 -6.91 3.22
C GLU A 76 -11.11 -6.70 4.54
N LEU A 77 -11.70 -5.89 5.43
CA LEU A 77 -11.26 -5.74 6.81
C LEU A 77 -12.47 -5.62 7.72
N LYS A 78 -12.60 -6.55 8.65
CA LYS A 78 -13.68 -6.63 9.64
C LYS A 78 -13.11 -6.72 11.06
N HIS A 79 -13.89 -6.26 12.03
CA HIS A 79 -13.60 -6.39 13.45
C HIS A 79 -14.56 -7.40 14.10
N SER A 80 -14.13 -8.16 15.11
CA SER A 80 -14.95 -9.18 15.80
C SER A 80 -16.28 -8.63 16.34
N ALA A 81 -16.26 -7.41 16.85
CA ALA A 81 -17.43 -6.69 17.34
C ALA A 81 -18.38 -6.15 16.24
N ARG A 82 -18.01 -6.25 14.95
CA ARG A 82 -18.81 -5.73 13.83
C ARG A 82 -18.53 -6.52 12.54
N ASP A 83 -19.50 -7.35 12.16
CA ASP A 83 -19.46 -8.11 10.90
C ASP A 83 -19.91 -7.26 9.69
N LEU A 84 -19.18 -6.17 9.44
CA LEU A 84 -19.31 -5.37 8.23
C LEU A 84 -17.92 -5.07 7.69
N ASN A 85 -17.73 -5.27 6.38
CA ASN A 85 -16.49 -4.87 5.71
C ASN A 85 -16.32 -3.34 5.82
N LEU A 86 -15.15 -2.91 6.27
CA LEU A 86 -14.75 -1.52 6.32
C LEU A 86 -14.66 -0.89 4.92
N PHE A 87 -14.35 -1.70 3.90
CA PHE A 87 -14.07 -1.24 2.54
C PHE A 87 -15.25 -1.40 1.60
N VAL A 88 -15.24 -0.61 0.51
CA VAL A 88 -16.24 -0.70 -0.55
C VAL A 88 -16.11 -2.06 -1.25
N PRO A 89 -17.17 -2.90 -1.33
CA PRO A 89 -17.04 -4.29 -1.82
C PRO A 89 -16.43 -4.45 -3.22
N PHE A 90 -16.53 -3.43 -4.07
CA PHE A 90 -16.02 -3.46 -5.44
C PHE A 90 -14.50 -3.21 -5.53
N TYR A 91 -13.87 -2.67 -4.49
CA TYR A 91 -12.49 -2.12 -4.51
C TYR A 91 -11.70 -2.54 -3.26
N ALA A 92 -10.36 -2.53 -3.37
CA ALA A 92 -9.51 -2.81 -2.22
C ALA A 92 -9.34 -1.59 -1.30
N GLY A 93 -9.32 -1.82 0.00
CA GLY A 93 -9.10 -0.79 1.02
C GLY A 93 -7.64 -0.43 1.29
N PHE A 94 -6.70 -1.24 0.81
CA PHE A 94 -5.29 -0.89 0.75
C PHE A 94 -4.74 -1.37 -0.59
N ASN A 95 -4.75 -0.49 -1.58
CA ASN A 95 -4.45 -0.79 -2.98
C ASN A 95 -3.17 -0.10 -3.40
N LEU A 96 -2.14 -0.83 -3.85
CA LEU A 96 -1.03 -0.20 -4.57
C LEU A 96 -1.57 0.31 -5.90
N GLU A 97 -1.81 1.61 -5.98
CA GLU A 97 -2.60 2.23 -7.05
C GLU A 97 -1.68 2.90 -8.08
N HIS A 98 -0.63 3.58 -7.62
CA HIS A 98 0.28 4.30 -8.53
C HIS A 98 1.77 4.13 -8.25
N ILE A 99 2.51 4.09 -9.35
CA ILE A 99 3.94 4.41 -9.41
C ILE A 99 4.08 5.62 -10.33
N PHE A 100 4.73 6.69 -9.87
CA PHE A 100 4.80 7.95 -10.61
C PHE A 100 6.17 8.63 -10.50
N ALA A 101 6.52 9.38 -11.55
CA ALA A 101 7.74 10.17 -11.62
C ALA A 101 7.50 11.68 -11.48
N GLY A 102 6.23 12.11 -11.42
CA GLY A 102 5.85 13.53 -11.30
C GLY A 102 5.72 14.30 -12.61
N ASP A 103 5.81 13.58 -13.73
CA ASP A 103 5.41 14.10 -15.05
C ASP A 103 3.88 13.97 -15.22
N SER A 104 3.43 13.39 -16.34
CA SER A 104 2.03 13.21 -16.68
C SER A 104 1.36 12.09 -15.87
N LEU A 105 0.07 12.29 -15.59
CA LEU A 105 -0.82 11.28 -14.99
C LEU A 105 -1.27 10.20 -16.02
N SER A 106 -0.78 10.24 -17.26
CA SER A 106 -1.01 9.19 -18.24
C SER A 106 -0.28 7.91 -17.84
N ASN A 107 -1.02 6.83 -17.58
CA ASN A 107 -0.54 5.49 -17.20
C ASN A 107 -0.08 5.28 -15.73
N LEU A 108 -0.57 6.09 -14.78
CA LEU A 108 -0.23 5.93 -13.35
C LEU A 108 -0.67 4.59 -12.75
N PHE A 109 -1.69 3.95 -13.29
CA PHE A 109 -2.26 2.71 -12.75
C PHE A 109 -1.49 1.46 -13.18
N GLU A 110 -0.19 1.59 -13.43
CA GLU A 110 0.65 0.46 -13.83
C GLU A 110 0.51 -0.74 -12.86
N PRO A 111 0.56 -0.57 -11.52
CA PRO A 111 0.42 -1.71 -10.61
C PRO A 111 -0.89 -2.49 -10.79
N ARG A 112 -1.96 -1.79 -11.20
CA ARG A 112 -3.28 -2.38 -11.43
C ARG A 112 -3.38 -3.21 -12.71
N LYS A 113 -2.45 -3.03 -13.65
CA LYS A 113 -2.53 -3.61 -14.99
C LYS A 113 -1.66 -4.85 -15.18
N PHE A 114 -0.62 -5.02 -14.36
CA PHE A 114 0.36 -6.11 -14.51
C PHE A 114 0.19 -7.15 -13.41
N PRO A 115 0.18 -8.45 -13.73
CA PRO A 115 -0.11 -9.50 -12.76
C PRO A 115 0.72 -9.40 -11.47
N MET A 116 0.08 -9.73 -10.36
CA MET A 116 0.72 -9.90 -9.07
C MET A 116 0.52 -11.34 -8.60
N GLU A 117 1.43 -11.82 -7.76
CA GLU A 117 1.37 -13.13 -7.13
C GLU A 117 1.18 -12.95 -5.63
N LEU A 118 0.09 -13.51 -5.10
CA LEU A 118 -0.19 -13.56 -3.67
C LEU A 118 0.32 -14.88 -3.08
N LYS A 119 1.01 -14.79 -1.96
CA LYS A 119 1.56 -15.95 -1.26
C LYS A 119 1.44 -15.80 0.24
N ARG A 120 0.98 -16.85 0.92
CA ARG A 120 1.09 -16.92 2.39
C ARG A 120 2.52 -17.24 2.80
N THR A 121 3.09 -16.42 3.67
CA THR A 121 4.48 -16.57 4.15
C THR A 121 4.53 -17.08 5.59
N SER A 122 3.45 -16.94 6.35
CA SER A 122 3.30 -17.52 7.69
C SER A 122 1.83 -17.70 8.05
N LYS A 123 1.54 -18.22 9.25
CA LYS A 123 0.15 -18.30 9.77
C LYS A 123 -0.54 -16.93 9.83
N THR A 124 0.21 -15.85 9.98
CA THR A 124 -0.33 -14.48 10.16
C THR A 124 0.19 -13.49 9.13
N SER A 125 0.78 -13.97 8.03
CA SER A 125 1.39 -13.08 7.03
C SER A 125 1.20 -13.57 5.61
N VAL A 126 1.00 -12.61 4.71
CA VAL A 126 1.03 -12.80 3.26
C VAL A 126 2.00 -11.83 2.64
N GLU A 127 2.51 -12.18 1.46
CA GLU A 127 3.30 -11.30 0.60
C GLU A 127 2.64 -11.24 -0.77
N LEU A 128 2.55 -10.02 -1.30
CA LEU A 128 2.14 -9.73 -2.65
C LEU A 128 3.38 -9.30 -3.43
N HIS A 129 3.75 -10.08 -4.44
CA HIS A 129 4.89 -9.81 -5.31
C HIS A 129 4.40 -9.37 -6.69
N GLN A 130 4.92 -8.25 -7.18
CA GLN A 130 4.79 -7.84 -8.56
C GLN A 130 6.17 -7.91 -9.21
N THR A 131 6.27 -8.69 -10.28
CA THR A 131 7.47 -8.72 -11.12
C THR A 131 7.70 -7.36 -11.78
N GLU A 132 8.87 -7.17 -12.39
CA GLU A 132 9.21 -5.92 -13.05
C GLU A 132 8.12 -5.45 -14.02
N THR A 133 7.57 -4.28 -13.74
CA THR A 133 6.55 -3.65 -14.58
C THR A 133 7.20 -2.91 -15.77
N PRO A 134 6.57 -2.89 -16.96
CA PRO A 134 7.27 -2.49 -18.19
C PRO A 134 7.46 -0.97 -18.39
N LEU A 135 6.68 -0.12 -17.74
CA LEU A 135 6.81 1.34 -17.84
C LEU A 135 7.80 1.86 -16.80
N SER A 136 7.57 1.55 -15.52
CA SER A 136 8.44 2.07 -14.45
C SER A 136 9.67 1.21 -14.17
N HIS A 137 9.72 -0.02 -14.72
CA HIS A 137 10.77 -1.00 -14.43
C HIS A 137 10.92 -1.27 -12.93
N VAL A 138 9.80 -1.22 -12.20
CA VAL A 138 9.75 -1.48 -10.76
C VAL A 138 9.32 -2.92 -10.53
N GLU A 139 10.14 -3.66 -9.80
CA GLU A 139 9.74 -4.90 -9.16
C GLU A 139 9.43 -4.62 -7.69
N SER A 140 8.34 -5.16 -7.14
CA SER A 140 7.90 -4.79 -5.79
C SER A 140 7.33 -5.95 -4.97
N TRP A 141 7.45 -5.82 -3.65
CA TRP A 141 6.90 -6.75 -2.66
C TRP A 141 6.17 -5.94 -1.59
N THR A 142 4.96 -6.35 -1.26
CA THR A 142 4.20 -5.84 -0.11
C THR A 142 3.91 -7.00 0.84
N THR A 143 4.48 -6.97 2.04
CA THR A 143 4.16 -7.95 3.08
C THR A 143 3.13 -7.35 4.02
N PHE A 144 2.06 -8.10 4.26
CA PHE A 144 1.06 -7.79 5.27
C PHE A 144 1.19 -8.78 6.41
N LYS A 145 1.37 -8.29 7.64
CA LYS A 145 1.42 -9.11 8.85
C LYS A 145 0.32 -8.69 9.80
N MET A 146 -0.60 -9.61 10.07
CA MET A 146 -1.62 -9.45 11.09
C MET A 146 -0.99 -9.57 12.48
N VAL A 147 -1.18 -8.56 13.31
CA VAL A 147 -0.62 -8.45 14.67
C VAL A 147 -1.76 -8.20 15.66
N ALA A 148 -1.94 -9.14 16.59
CA ALA A 148 -2.98 -9.04 17.59
C ALA A 148 -2.75 -7.82 18.51
N PRO A 149 -3.82 -7.20 19.04
CA PRO A 149 -5.22 -7.52 18.74
C PRO A 149 -5.78 -6.81 17.49
N HIS A 150 -5.19 -5.69 17.06
CA HIS A 150 -5.83 -4.75 16.13
C HIS A 150 -4.91 -4.13 15.07
N TYR A 151 -3.76 -4.74 14.78
CA TYR A 151 -2.77 -4.14 13.88
C TYR A 151 -2.54 -4.98 12.62
N ILE A 152 -2.27 -4.29 11.52
CA ILE A 152 -1.70 -4.87 10.30
C ILE A 152 -0.43 -4.10 10.01
N ASP A 153 0.71 -4.75 10.19
CA ASP A 153 2.00 -4.18 9.78
C ASP A 153 2.13 -4.33 8.27
N VAL A 154 2.46 -3.23 7.59
CA VAL A 154 2.71 -3.24 6.15
C VAL A 154 4.16 -2.88 5.89
N SER A 155 4.85 -3.77 5.18
CA SER A 155 6.23 -3.55 4.73
C SER A 155 6.28 -3.56 3.21
N PHE A 156 6.73 -2.45 2.63
CA PHE A 156 6.93 -2.33 1.20
C PHE A 156 8.41 -2.35 0.85
N ARG A 157 8.76 -3.10 -0.19
CA ARG A 157 10.11 -3.17 -0.76
C ARG A 157 10.00 -3.10 -2.28
N CYS A 158 10.94 -2.43 -2.93
CA CYS A 158 11.00 -2.43 -4.38
C CYS A 158 12.43 -2.34 -4.91
N ILE A 159 12.60 -2.72 -6.16
CA ILE A 159 13.82 -2.54 -6.96
C ILE A 159 13.42 -1.74 -8.19
N ILE A 160 14.03 -0.56 -8.34
CA ILE A 160 13.95 0.22 -9.58
C ILE A 160 15.07 -0.27 -10.49
N LYS A 161 14.72 -1.01 -11.55
CA LYS A 161 15.68 -1.62 -12.48
C LYS A 161 16.16 -0.66 -13.58
N SER A 162 15.36 0.37 -13.89
CA SER A 162 15.70 1.46 -14.80
C SER A 162 15.26 2.80 -14.21
N ASP A 163 16.09 3.83 -14.30
CA ASP A 163 15.76 5.20 -13.86
C ASP A 163 15.19 6.06 -15.01
N ALA A 164 15.06 5.52 -16.22
CA ALA A 164 14.57 6.26 -17.39
C ALA A 164 13.15 6.84 -17.20
N PHE A 165 12.31 6.17 -16.40
CA PHE A 165 10.99 6.66 -16.03
C PHE A 165 11.06 7.78 -14.96
N PHE A 166 12.03 7.73 -14.05
CA PHE A 166 12.14 8.60 -12.87
C PHE A 166 13.12 9.77 -13.10
N LYS A 167 12.77 10.66 -14.02
CA LYS A 167 13.67 11.73 -14.50
C LYS A 167 13.98 12.84 -13.48
N HIS A 168 13.16 12.97 -12.45
CA HIS A 168 13.25 14.06 -11.46
C HIS A 168 14.02 13.67 -10.20
N GLY A 169 14.69 12.52 -10.18
CA GLY A 169 15.47 12.06 -9.02
C GLY A 169 14.63 11.55 -7.85
N TYR A 170 13.33 11.33 -8.05
CA TYR A 170 12.45 10.69 -7.08
C TYR A 170 11.50 9.69 -7.74
N ALA A 171 11.00 8.76 -6.92
CA ALA A 171 9.93 7.84 -7.28
C ALA A 171 8.79 8.00 -6.28
N GLY A 172 7.58 8.23 -6.80
CA GLY A 172 6.36 8.28 -6.01
C GLY A 172 5.67 6.92 -6.03
N ILE A 173 5.34 6.42 -4.83
CA ILE A 173 4.55 5.19 -4.66
C ILE A 173 3.29 5.54 -3.87
N PHE A 174 2.13 5.16 -4.41
CA PHE A 174 0.84 5.60 -3.89
C PHE A 174 -0.07 4.43 -3.59
N TRP A 175 -0.63 4.45 -2.37
CA TRP A 175 -1.69 3.55 -1.98
C TRP A 175 -3.01 4.30 -1.82
N ALA A 176 -4.06 3.71 -2.37
CA ALA A 176 -5.42 4.18 -2.17
C ALA A 176 -6.16 3.33 -1.16
N SER A 177 -7.10 3.97 -0.47
CA SER A 177 -8.03 3.32 0.45
C SER A 177 -9.46 3.72 0.16
N TYR A 178 -10.30 2.74 -0.15
CA TYR A 178 -11.71 2.93 -0.47
C TYR A 178 -12.58 2.50 0.71
N ILE A 179 -12.71 3.38 1.71
CA ILE A 179 -13.52 3.15 2.91
C ILE A 179 -15.02 3.30 2.58
N ASN A 180 -15.83 2.34 3.04
CA ASN A 180 -17.25 2.29 2.74
C ASN A 180 -18.05 3.29 3.60
N ALA A 181 -18.48 4.39 2.98
CA ALA A 181 -19.39 5.37 3.56
C ALA A 181 -19.06 5.79 5.00
N PRO A 182 -17.82 6.26 5.29
CA PRO A 182 -17.48 6.69 6.63
C PRO A 182 -18.30 7.93 7.02
N GLN A 183 -18.73 7.98 8.28
CA GLN A 183 -19.48 9.11 8.83
C GLN A 183 -18.64 10.39 8.77
N ASP A 184 -17.37 10.28 9.15
CA ASP A 184 -16.36 11.32 8.96
C ASP A 184 -15.50 11.00 7.74
N LYS A 185 -15.45 11.94 6.79
CA LYS A 185 -14.71 11.80 5.53
C LYS A 185 -13.33 12.45 5.60
N LYS A 186 -12.95 13.01 6.76
CA LYS A 186 -11.65 13.63 6.96
C LYS A 186 -10.54 12.58 7.05
N ILE A 187 -9.38 12.95 6.55
CA ILE A 187 -8.11 12.27 6.77
C ILE A 187 -7.43 12.99 7.93
N TYR A 188 -7.02 12.22 8.95
CA TYR A 188 -6.34 12.75 10.12
C TYR A 188 -4.86 12.39 10.10
N PHE A 189 -3.99 13.39 10.21
CA PHE A 189 -2.55 13.19 10.27
C PHE A 189 -1.90 14.28 11.12
N LEU A 190 -0.71 13.98 11.63
CA LEU A 190 0.13 14.98 12.30
C LEU A 190 0.83 15.81 11.22
N GLY A 191 0.52 17.11 11.15
CA GLY A 191 1.07 18.02 10.14
C GLY A 191 1.33 19.40 10.70
N LYS A 192 1.78 20.30 9.83
CA LYS A 192 1.96 21.72 10.16
C LYS A 192 0.76 22.53 9.71
N ASP A 193 0.23 23.34 10.62
CA ASP A 193 -0.79 24.32 10.27
C ASP A 193 -0.25 25.36 9.28
N LYS A 194 -1.03 25.71 8.25
CA LYS A 194 -0.55 26.63 7.20
C LYS A 194 -0.35 28.07 7.70
N GLU A 195 -1.09 28.49 8.72
CA GLU A 195 -1.07 29.87 9.22
C GLU A 195 -0.07 30.04 10.37
N SER A 196 -0.11 29.11 11.33
CA SER A 196 0.70 29.16 12.55
C SER A 196 2.02 28.39 12.46
N ASN A 197 2.17 27.50 11.46
CA ASN A 197 3.33 26.61 11.31
C ASN A 197 3.55 25.66 12.52
N GLU A 198 2.56 25.53 13.40
CA GLU A 198 2.61 24.65 14.56
C GLU A 198 2.29 23.20 14.17
N ASN A 199 2.95 22.26 14.84
CA ASN A 199 2.66 20.83 14.72
C ASN A 199 1.34 20.51 15.42
N LYS A 200 0.36 19.98 14.70
CA LYS A 200 -0.92 19.53 15.29
C LYS A 200 -1.58 18.43 14.46
N TRP A 201 -2.59 17.80 15.05
CA TRP A 201 -3.50 16.94 14.28
C TRP A 201 -4.31 17.80 13.30
N ILE A 202 -4.21 17.48 12.02
CA ILE A 202 -4.96 18.11 10.93
C ILE A 202 -6.03 17.13 10.48
N GLY A 203 -7.29 17.55 10.50
CA GLY A 203 -8.40 16.85 9.84
C GLY A 203 -8.65 17.44 8.46
N ALA A 204 -8.03 16.88 7.43
CA ALA A 204 -8.15 17.35 6.06
C ALA A 204 -9.37 16.73 5.36
N TYR A 205 -10.14 17.58 4.69
CA TYR A 205 -11.23 17.15 3.82
C TYR A 205 -11.34 18.12 2.66
N SER A 206 -11.57 17.57 1.47
CA SER A 206 -11.82 18.36 0.27
C SER A 206 -13.17 17.99 -0.31
N THR A 207 -13.96 19.02 -0.63
CA THR A 207 -15.27 18.87 -1.29
C THR A 207 -15.12 18.57 -2.78
N LYS A 208 -13.95 18.83 -3.37
CA LYS A 208 -13.68 18.65 -4.80
C LYS A 208 -12.28 18.11 -5.03
N HIS A 209 -12.16 17.10 -5.89
CA HIS A 209 -10.87 16.52 -6.24
C HIS A 209 -9.84 17.59 -6.66
N GLY A 210 -8.62 17.47 -6.14
CA GLY A 210 -7.49 18.37 -6.42
C GLY A 210 -7.53 19.73 -5.71
N VAL A 211 -8.59 20.05 -4.95
CA VAL A 211 -8.67 21.30 -4.19
C VAL A 211 -8.15 21.05 -2.77
N ALA A 212 -7.22 21.87 -2.29
CA ALA A 212 -6.64 21.76 -0.95
C ALA A 212 -6.17 20.33 -0.60
N SER A 213 -5.70 19.57 -1.60
CA SER A 213 -5.36 18.15 -1.50
C SER A 213 -3.89 17.89 -1.13
N THR A 214 -3.16 18.92 -0.74
CA THR A 214 -1.74 18.84 -0.39
C THR A 214 -1.49 19.53 0.95
N HIS A 215 -0.84 18.79 1.84
CA HIS A 215 -0.52 19.18 3.19
C HIS A 215 0.94 18.80 3.50
N ILE A 216 1.60 19.61 4.32
CA ILE A 216 2.99 19.38 4.73
C ILE A 216 2.96 18.56 6.01
N GLY A 217 3.61 17.40 6.00
CA GLY A 217 3.78 16.56 7.17
C GLY A 217 4.77 17.17 8.18
N VAL A 218 4.73 16.70 9.42
CA VAL A 218 5.79 17.06 10.38
C VAL A 218 7.08 16.36 9.97
N GLY A 219 8.08 17.12 9.55
CA GLY A 219 9.41 16.60 9.18
C GLY A 219 9.71 16.62 7.67
N ASP A 220 8.72 16.98 6.85
CA ASP A 220 8.89 17.38 5.45
C ASP A 220 9.29 18.87 5.35
#